data_AF-A0A5C4L673-F1
#
_entry.id   AF-A0A5C4L673-F1
#
_cell.length_a   1.000
_cell.length_b   1.000
_cell.length_c   1.000
_cell.angle_alpha   90.00
_cell.angle_beta   90.00
_cell.angle_gamma   90.00
#
_symmetry.space_group_name_H-M   'P 1'
#
loop_
_entity.id
_entity.type
_entity.pdbx_description
1 polymer ?
#
loop_
_entity_poly.entity_id
_entity_poly.type
_entity_poly.pdbx_seq_one_letter_code
_entity_poly.pdbx_strand_id
1 'polypeptide(L)'
;MPPAHRPDDPVPADAAPVTIAPLHDIVVIGGSAGAVAPLRAILASLPPGSRASVLVVLHMASGGSLAARLGPNPGPLPLVPAEDGTAIQPGRVYLAAADRHLLVEPGLIRLGHGPRENTSRPAIDALFRSAALAYGPRVVGVLLSGFLHDGAAGLDAIKARGGLALVQDPDEAEAPDMPRSALVAVPADACAPTGGLGAALARLVARPPGAPGAVPEDLALEVAIAAGRPSESLAETMGRSADPAPITCPDCGGVLSQLRQGRVLRFRCQIGHAYTAEALAGTHGDAIEDALRIALRIVKERADLVGRMAADAGRRGNAQMAGIYAERAREYDGHVRTIRRALRRGSEG
;
A
#
# COMPACT_ATOMS: atom_id res chain seq x y z
N MET A 1 -62.78 26.35 -49.19
CA MET A 1 -62.14 27.17 -48.15
C MET A 1 -62.04 26.32 -46.89
N PRO A 2 -60.83 25.93 -46.43
CA PRO A 2 -60.66 25.24 -45.15
C PRO A 2 -60.56 26.27 -43.99
N PRO A 3 -60.84 25.87 -42.73
CA PRO A 3 -60.84 26.77 -41.59
C PRO A 3 -59.42 27.07 -41.09
N ALA A 4 -59.30 28.25 -40.46
CA ALA A 4 -58.06 28.85 -39.99
C ALA A 4 -57.38 28.07 -38.85
N HIS A 5 -56.06 27.99 -38.95
CA HIS A 5 -55.12 27.49 -37.94
C HIS A 5 -55.17 28.39 -36.68
N ARG A 6 -55.46 27.79 -35.52
CA ARG A 6 -55.18 28.42 -34.22
C ARG A 6 -53.70 28.20 -33.88
N PRO A 7 -52.98 29.20 -33.35
CA PRO A 7 -51.63 28.99 -32.85
C PRO A 7 -51.70 28.26 -31.49
N ASP A 8 -51.05 27.10 -31.44
CA ASP A 8 -50.92 26.24 -30.25
C ASP A 8 -50.01 26.86 -29.18
N ASP A 9 -50.28 26.41 -27.96
CA ASP A 9 -49.82 26.86 -26.64
C ASP A 9 -48.30 27.04 -26.44
N PRO A 10 -47.89 27.88 -25.46
CA PRO A 10 -46.49 28.04 -25.10
C PRO A 10 -45.90 26.73 -24.57
N VAL A 11 -44.81 26.30 -25.20
CA VAL A 11 -43.91 25.23 -24.73
C VAL A 11 -43.44 25.56 -23.31
N PRO A 12 -43.58 24.66 -22.32
CA PRO A 12 -43.11 24.93 -20.97
C PRO A 12 -41.60 25.11 -20.96
N ALA A 13 -41.17 26.24 -20.42
CA ALA A 13 -39.78 26.61 -20.29
C ALA A 13 -39.01 25.56 -19.47
N ASP A 14 -37.92 25.10 -20.09
CA ASP A 14 -36.71 24.49 -19.55
C ASP A 14 -36.71 24.28 -18.02
N ALA A 15 -36.87 23.03 -17.60
CA ALA A 15 -36.66 22.64 -16.22
C ALA A 15 -35.19 22.92 -15.85
N ALA A 16 -34.98 23.84 -14.90
CA ALA A 16 -33.66 24.14 -14.38
C ALA A 16 -32.88 22.84 -14.05
N PRO A 17 -31.58 22.76 -14.37
CA PRO A 17 -30.80 21.55 -14.14
C PRO A 17 -30.87 21.20 -12.65
N VAL A 18 -31.39 20.02 -12.35
CA VAL A 18 -31.38 19.45 -11.00
C VAL A 18 -29.91 19.31 -10.60
N THR A 19 -29.43 20.23 -9.77
CA THR A 19 -28.13 20.14 -9.13
C THR A 19 -28.18 19.02 -8.11
N ILE A 20 -27.88 17.79 -8.56
CA ILE A 20 -27.66 16.66 -7.66
C ILE A 20 -26.48 17.06 -6.77
N ALA A 21 -26.73 17.21 -5.47
CA ALA A 21 -25.69 17.49 -4.49
C ALA A 21 -24.54 16.47 -4.69
N PRO A 22 -23.27 16.91 -4.66
CA PRO A 22 -22.16 15.99 -4.87
C PRO A 22 -22.27 14.86 -3.85
N LEU A 23 -22.19 13.61 -4.28
CA LEU A 23 -22.07 12.45 -3.41
C LEU A 23 -20.59 12.09 -3.28
N HIS A 24 -20.25 11.15 -2.38
CA HIS A 24 -18.90 10.60 -2.38
C HIS A 24 -18.74 9.69 -3.59
N ASP A 25 -18.11 10.19 -4.65
CA ASP A 25 -18.04 9.53 -5.95
C ASP A 25 -16.64 9.06 -6.32
N ILE A 26 -15.67 9.21 -5.41
CA ILE A 26 -14.32 8.66 -5.54
C ILE A 26 -14.10 7.66 -4.41
N VAL A 27 -14.00 6.38 -4.77
CA VAL A 27 -13.71 5.30 -3.83
C VAL A 27 -12.31 4.78 -4.13
N VAL A 28 -11.43 4.80 -3.14
CA VAL A 28 -10.07 4.24 -3.26
C VAL A 28 -9.95 3.03 -2.35
N ILE A 29 -9.51 1.89 -2.89
CA ILE A 29 -9.44 0.62 -2.17
C ILE A 29 -8.00 0.11 -2.15
N GLY A 30 -7.53 -0.27 -0.96
CA GLY A 30 -6.20 -0.79 -0.69
C GLY A 30 -6.25 -2.14 0.00
N GLY A 31 -5.33 -3.04 -0.33
CA GLY A 31 -5.17 -4.33 0.35
C GLY A 31 -3.94 -5.12 -0.11
N SER A 32 -3.68 -6.26 0.52
CA SER A 32 -2.55 -7.14 0.19
C SER A 32 -2.96 -8.61 0.35
N ALA A 33 -2.25 -9.39 1.17
CA ALA A 33 -2.57 -10.77 1.53
C ALA A 33 -4.03 -10.88 2.04
N GLY A 34 -4.79 -11.81 1.46
CA GLY A 34 -6.21 -12.01 1.78
C GLY A 34 -7.21 -11.00 1.20
N ALA A 35 -6.77 -9.95 0.48
CA ALA A 35 -7.68 -8.87 0.05
C ALA A 35 -8.59 -9.20 -1.15
N VAL A 36 -8.36 -10.31 -1.85
CA VAL A 36 -9.12 -10.64 -3.07
C VAL A 36 -10.59 -10.95 -2.77
N ALA A 37 -10.86 -11.77 -1.75
CA ALA A 37 -12.23 -12.12 -1.35
C ALA A 37 -13.05 -10.89 -0.89
N PRO A 38 -12.57 -10.03 0.02
CA PRO A 38 -13.29 -8.82 0.42
C PRO A 38 -13.47 -7.82 -0.73
N LEU A 39 -12.48 -7.68 -1.62
CA LEU A 39 -12.65 -6.85 -2.82
C LEU A 39 -13.78 -7.38 -3.71
N ARG A 40 -13.85 -8.69 -3.97
CA ARG A 40 -14.97 -9.28 -4.75
C ARG A 40 -16.32 -9.04 -4.08
N ALA A 41 -16.40 -9.14 -2.74
CA ALA A 41 -17.63 -8.86 -2.01
C ALA A 41 -18.09 -7.40 -2.19
N ILE A 42 -17.15 -6.45 -2.14
CA ILE A 42 -17.43 -5.04 -2.43
C ILE A 42 -17.92 -4.87 -3.87
N LEU A 43 -17.15 -5.34 -4.85
CA LEU A 43 -17.45 -5.13 -6.27
C LEU A 43 -18.80 -5.74 -6.68
N ALA A 44 -19.15 -6.92 -6.15
CA ALA A 44 -20.42 -7.58 -6.41
C ALA A 44 -21.63 -6.83 -5.82
N SER A 45 -21.42 -6.04 -4.77
CA SER A 45 -22.48 -5.27 -4.10
C SER A 45 -22.78 -3.91 -4.73
N LEU A 46 -21.91 -3.43 -5.64
CA LEU A 46 -22.10 -2.14 -6.29
C LEU A 46 -23.32 -2.21 -7.23
N PRO A 47 -24.21 -1.20 -7.26
CA PRO A 47 -25.34 -1.21 -8.17
C PRO A 47 -24.89 -0.98 -9.62
N PRO A 48 -25.55 -1.58 -10.63
CA PRO A 48 -25.20 -1.42 -12.05
C PRO A 48 -25.20 0.03 -12.59
N GLY A 49 -25.89 0.94 -11.90
CA GLY A 49 -25.93 2.38 -12.23
C GLY A 49 -25.09 3.26 -11.30
N SER A 50 -24.20 2.66 -10.49
CA SER A 50 -23.34 3.43 -9.57
C SER A 50 -22.52 4.46 -10.33
N ARG A 51 -22.51 5.71 -9.84
CA ARG A 51 -21.64 6.77 -10.37
C ARG A 51 -20.30 6.84 -9.67
N ALA A 52 -20.06 5.98 -8.66
CA ALA A 52 -18.77 5.94 -7.98
C ALA A 52 -17.68 5.44 -8.94
N SER A 53 -16.57 6.17 -8.98
CA SER A 53 -15.33 5.74 -9.63
C SER A 53 -14.49 5.04 -8.58
N VAL A 54 -14.20 3.76 -8.79
CA VAL A 54 -13.44 2.93 -7.85
C VAL A 54 -12.02 2.79 -8.37
N LEU A 55 -11.02 3.09 -7.54
CA LEU A 55 -9.60 2.89 -7.87
C LEU A 55 -8.98 1.92 -6.87
N VAL A 56 -8.29 0.91 -7.38
CA VAL A 56 -7.87 -0.24 -6.57
C VAL A 56 -6.36 -0.46 -6.68
N VAL A 57 -5.70 -0.49 -5.52
CA VAL A 57 -4.32 -0.96 -5.37
C VAL A 57 -4.34 -2.20 -4.48
N LEU A 58 -4.01 -3.36 -5.05
CA LEU A 58 -3.71 -4.56 -4.26
C LEU A 58 -2.23 -4.92 -4.43
N HIS A 59 -1.51 -5.11 -3.32
CA HIS A 59 -0.18 -5.71 -3.37
C HIS A 59 -0.31 -7.19 -3.75
N MET A 60 0.38 -7.59 -4.80
CA MET A 60 0.38 -8.97 -5.28
C MET A 60 1.80 -9.51 -5.22
N ALA A 61 1.99 -10.68 -4.62
CA ALA A 61 3.18 -11.48 -4.84
C ALA A 61 3.29 -11.78 -6.35
N SER A 62 4.50 -11.68 -6.89
CA SER A 62 4.82 -11.72 -8.33
C SER A 62 3.95 -12.69 -9.15
N GLY A 63 3.35 -12.18 -10.23
CA GLY A 63 2.63 -12.99 -11.23
C GLY A 63 1.13 -12.69 -11.32
N GLY A 64 0.66 -12.45 -12.55
CA GLY A 64 -0.75 -12.26 -12.92
C GLY A 64 -1.27 -10.83 -12.76
N SER A 65 -2.33 -10.49 -13.50
CA SER A 65 -3.04 -9.22 -13.32
C SER A 65 -4.08 -9.33 -12.21
N LEU A 66 -4.40 -8.21 -11.55
CA LEU A 66 -5.48 -8.17 -10.56
C LEU A 66 -6.82 -8.61 -11.16
N ALA A 67 -7.09 -8.23 -12.41
CA ALA A 67 -8.26 -8.68 -13.15
C ALA A 67 -8.35 -10.22 -13.23
N ALA A 68 -7.22 -10.90 -13.48
CA ALA A 68 -7.19 -12.37 -13.52
C ALA A 68 -7.50 -13.00 -12.16
N ARG A 69 -7.02 -12.41 -11.05
CA ARG A 69 -7.30 -12.90 -9.68
C ARG A 69 -8.76 -12.69 -9.26
N LEU A 70 -9.39 -11.62 -9.74
CA LEU A 70 -10.80 -11.33 -9.48
C LEU A 70 -11.74 -12.28 -10.25
N GLY A 71 -11.24 -12.88 -11.33
CA GLY A 71 -11.99 -13.78 -12.21
C GLY A 71 -12.99 -13.04 -13.10
N PRO A 72 -13.76 -13.77 -13.92
CA PRO A 72 -14.79 -13.18 -14.76
C PRO A 72 -15.94 -12.63 -13.91
N ASN A 73 -16.46 -11.45 -14.29
CA ASN A 73 -17.64 -10.80 -13.70
C ASN A 73 -17.62 -10.64 -12.17
N PRO A 74 -16.61 -9.97 -11.59
CA PRO A 74 -16.56 -9.74 -10.14
C PRO A 74 -17.60 -8.73 -9.63
N GLY A 75 -18.33 -8.07 -10.53
CA GLY A 75 -19.40 -7.12 -10.22
C GLY A 75 -20.00 -6.54 -11.51
N PRO A 76 -21.01 -5.67 -11.39
CA PRO A 76 -21.70 -5.11 -12.55
C PRO A 76 -20.97 -3.95 -13.22
N LEU A 77 -19.97 -3.36 -12.55
CA LEU A 77 -19.15 -2.28 -13.13
C LEU A 77 -17.97 -2.86 -13.93
N PRO A 78 -17.59 -2.24 -15.06
CA PRO A 78 -16.45 -2.67 -15.85
C PRO A 78 -15.12 -2.44 -15.11
N LEU A 79 -14.27 -3.48 -15.15
CA LEU A 79 -12.89 -3.43 -14.68
C LEU A 79 -11.98 -2.94 -15.81
N VAL A 80 -11.20 -1.90 -15.53
CA VAL A 80 -10.33 -1.23 -16.51
C VAL A 80 -8.93 -1.12 -15.93
N PRO A 81 -7.87 -1.51 -16.65
CA PRO A 81 -6.50 -1.19 -16.26
C PRO A 81 -6.32 0.33 -16.17
N ALA A 82 -5.65 0.81 -15.12
CA ALA A 82 -5.33 2.23 -15.02
C ALA A 82 -4.27 2.59 -16.07
N GLU A 83 -4.55 3.64 -16.85
CA GLU A 83 -3.65 4.18 -17.88
C GLU A 83 -3.36 5.65 -17.59
N ASP A 84 -2.09 6.04 -17.79
CA ASP A 84 -1.63 7.39 -17.48
C ASP A 84 -2.33 8.45 -18.34
N GLY A 85 -2.83 9.52 -17.70
CA GLY A 85 -3.51 10.62 -18.38
C GLY A 85 -4.93 10.34 -18.82
N THR A 86 -5.49 9.18 -18.48
CA THR A 86 -6.89 8.87 -18.79
C THR A 86 -7.87 9.58 -17.85
N ALA A 87 -9.02 9.98 -18.39
CA ALA A 87 -10.08 10.61 -17.62
C ALA A 87 -10.74 9.61 -16.67
N ILE A 88 -10.98 10.05 -15.43
CA ILE A 88 -11.77 9.30 -14.44
C ILE A 88 -13.24 9.36 -14.87
N GLN A 89 -13.78 8.22 -15.29
CA GLN A 89 -15.16 8.08 -15.70
C GLN A 89 -16.00 7.46 -14.57
N PRO A 90 -17.19 8.02 -14.27
CA PRO A 90 -18.13 7.44 -13.32
C PRO A 90 -18.48 5.99 -13.65
N GLY A 91 -18.68 5.17 -12.61
CA GLY A 91 -19.16 3.80 -12.77
C GLY A 91 -18.12 2.83 -13.34
N ARG A 92 -16.83 3.06 -13.07
CA ARG A 92 -15.72 2.19 -13.48
C ARG A 92 -14.87 1.77 -12.30
N VAL A 93 -14.22 0.62 -12.44
CA VAL A 93 -13.24 0.09 -11.49
C VAL A 93 -11.86 0.09 -12.14
N TYR A 94 -10.99 0.99 -11.70
CA TYR A 94 -9.63 1.14 -12.19
C TYR A 94 -8.65 0.31 -11.36
N LEU A 95 -7.87 -0.53 -12.03
CA LEU A 95 -6.90 -1.42 -11.40
C LEU A 95 -5.49 -0.89 -11.60
N ALA A 96 -4.73 -0.73 -10.52
CA ALA A 96 -3.36 -0.26 -10.58
C ALA A 96 -2.46 -1.17 -11.44
N ALA A 97 -1.58 -0.54 -12.23
CA ALA A 97 -0.54 -1.23 -12.98
C ALA A 97 0.62 -1.64 -12.05
N ALA A 98 1.32 -2.72 -12.40
CA ALA A 98 2.51 -3.13 -11.66
C ALA A 98 3.63 -2.08 -11.78
N ASP A 99 4.43 -1.93 -10.72
CA ASP A 99 5.60 -1.05 -10.65
C ASP A 99 5.36 0.43 -10.99
N ARG A 100 4.11 0.90 -10.87
CA ARG A 100 3.74 2.31 -11.01
C ARG A 100 2.76 2.69 -9.91
N HIS A 101 2.97 3.82 -9.23
CA HIS A 101 1.99 4.32 -8.28
C HIS A 101 0.73 4.75 -9.03
N LEU A 102 -0.42 4.20 -8.64
CA LEU A 102 -1.71 4.71 -9.11
C LEU A 102 -2.05 5.96 -8.30
N LEU A 103 -2.12 7.10 -8.98
CA LEU A 103 -2.43 8.39 -8.39
C LEU A 103 -3.66 9.00 -9.09
N VAL A 104 -4.30 9.95 -8.40
CA VAL A 104 -5.37 10.75 -8.99
C VAL A 104 -5.08 12.24 -8.91
N GLU A 105 -5.43 12.93 -9.97
CA GLU A 105 -5.54 14.39 -10.07
C GLU A 105 -7.00 14.74 -10.37
N PRO A 106 -7.41 16.02 -10.25
CA PRO A 106 -8.77 16.42 -10.62
C PRO A 106 -9.15 15.96 -12.04
N GLY A 107 -9.99 14.93 -12.12
CA GLY A 107 -10.52 14.34 -13.34
C GLY A 107 -9.61 13.34 -14.07
N LEU A 108 -8.38 13.08 -13.59
CA LEU A 108 -7.38 12.30 -14.33
C LEU A 108 -6.70 11.25 -13.46
N ILE A 109 -6.41 10.10 -14.08
CA ILE A 109 -5.52 9.08 -13.56
C ILE A 109 -4.08 9.45 -13.91
N ARG A 110 -3.17 9.28 -12.94
CA ARG A 110 -1.72 9.41 -13.16
C ARG A 110 -1.00 8.15 -12.70
N LEU A 111 -0.01 7.73 -13.48
CA LEU A 111 0.89 6.65 -13.11
C LEU A 111 2.25 7.22 -12.70
N GLY A 112 2.49 7.30 -11.40
CA GLY A 112 3.74 7.78 -10.83
C GLY A 112 4.87 6.75 -10.96
N HIS A 113 6.10 7.23 -11.12
CA HIS A 113 7.32 6.41 -11.10
C HIS A 113 8.23 6.78 -9.91
N GLY A 114 7.65 7.45 -8.90
CA GLY A 114 8.33 7.80 -7.67
C GLY A 114 8.92 6.58 -6.94
N PRO A 115 9.77 6.83 -5.93
CA PRO A 115 10.37 5.78 -5.12
C PRO A 115 9.32 4.92 -4.42
N ARG A 116 9.67 3.68 -4.10
CA ARG A 116 8.81 2.78 -3.32
C ARG A 116 8.42 3.39 -1.97
N GLU A 117 7.20 3.07 -1.53
CA GLU A 117 6.70 3.40 -0.19
C GLU A 117 6.23 2.13 0.50
N ASN A 118 6.64 1.94 1.75
CA ASN A 118 6.42 0.69 2.50
C ASN A 118 6.90 -0.54 1.70
N THR A 119 8.03 -0.42 0.97
CA THR A 119 8.59 -1.41 0.02
C THR A 119 7.75 -1.68 -1.24
N SER A 120 6.60 -1.02 -1.39
CA SER A 120 5.62 -1.25 -2.45
C SER A 120 5.62 -0.18 -3.53
N ARG A 121 5.35 -0.63 -4.76
CA ARG A 121 4.98 0.21 -5.91
C ARG A 121 4.12 -0.63 -6.87
N PRO A 122 2.82 -0.36 -7.02
CA PRO A 122 2.03 0.71 -6.38
C PRO A 122 1.94 0.55 -4.85
N ALA A 123 2.01 1.68 -4.13
CA ALA A 123 1.69 1.79 -2.71
C ALA A 123 0.27 2.34 -2.53
N ILE A 124 -0.43 1.87 -1.51
CA ILE A 124 -1.80 2.26 -1.14
C ILE A 124 -1.80 3.69 -0.59
N ASP A 125 -0.83 4.03 0.27
CA ASP A 125 -0.67 5.38 0.82
C ASP A 125 -0.57 6.45 -0.28
N ALA A 126 0.09 6.13 -1.40
CA ALA A 126 0.23 7.04 -2.53
C ALA A 126 -1.13 7.32 -3.21
N LEU A 127 -1.93 6.28 -3.48
CA LEU A 127 -3.27 6.42 -4.04
C LEU A 127 -4.15 7.25 -3.09
N PHE A 128 -4.20 6.87 -1.82
CA PHE A 128 -5.08 7.48 -0.84
C PHE A 128 -4.77 8.96 -0.63
N ARG A 129 -3.48 9.32 -0.56
CA ARG A 129 -3.04 10.71 -0.42
C ARG A 129 -3.35 11.57 -1.64
N SER A 130 -3.12 11.04 -2.85
CA SER A 130 -3.47 11.77 -4.07
C SER A 130 -4.98 12.01 -4.18
N ALA A 131 -5.80 11.02 -3.78
CA ALA A 131 -7.26 11.18 -3.73
C ALA A 131 -7.69 12.21 -2.69
N ALA A 132 -7.13 12.16 -1.48
CA ALA A 132 -7.41 13.12 -0.42
C ALA A 132 -7.07 14.55 -0.87
N LEU A 133 -5.94 14.73 -1.56
CA LEU A 133 -5.51 16.02 -2.09
C LEU A 133 -6.47 16.53 -3.18
N ALA A 134 -6.82 15.69 -4.16
CA ALA A 134 -7.59 16.09 -5.33
C ALA A 134 -9.11 16.26 -5.06
N TYR A 135 -9.68 15.42 -4.19
CA TYR A 135 -11.14 15.30 -4.03
C TYR A 135 -11.63 15.54 -2.59
N GLY A 136 -10.72 15.55 -1.62
CA GLY A 136 -11.00 15.85 -0.21
C GLY A 136 -12.22 15.11 0.34
N PRO A 137 -13.29 15.81 0.73
CA PRO A 137 -14.44 15.23 1.40
C PRO A 137 -15.28 14.29 0.51
N ARG A 138 -15.03 14.23 -0.80
CA ARG A 138 -15.72 13.30 -1.71
C ARG A 138 -15.13 11.89 -1.71
N VAL A 139 -14.02 11.67 -1.00
CA VAL A 139 -13.29 10.40 -1.01
C VAL A 139 -13.82 9.46 0.07
N VAL A 140 -14.04 8.20 -0.31
CA VAL A 140 -14.11 7.07 0.63
C VAL A 140 -12.87 6.21 0.45
N GLY A 141 -12.00 6.16 1.46
CA GLY A 141 -10.88 5.22 1.50
C GLY A 141 -11.31 3.91 2.13
N VAL A 142 -10.97 2.77 1.50
CA VAL A 142 -11.31 1.44 2.00
C VAL A 142 -10.04 0.63 2.16
N LEU A 143 -9.68 0.24 3.38
CA LEU A 143 -8.53 -0.61 3.65
C LEU A 143 -8.96 -2.03 4.03
N LEU A 144 -8.41 -3.00 3.30
CA LEU A 144 -8.68 -4.42 3.41
C LEU A 144 -7.50 -5.17 4.05
N SER A 145 -7.68 -6.46 4.23
CA SER A 145 -6.68 -7.43 4.68
C SER A 145 -5.31 -7.22 4.03
N GLY A 146 -4.26 -7.36 4.83
CA GLY A 146 -2.87 -7.31 4.38
C GLY A 146 -1.88 -7.22 5.54
N PHE A 147 -0.63 -7.59 5.27
CA PHE A 147 0.47 -7.47 6.23
C PHE A 147 1.03 -6.05 6.24
N LEU A 148 1.74 -5.72 7.32
CA LEU A 148 2.33 -4.40 7.55
C LEU A 148 1.25 -3.30 7.60
N HIS A 149 1.59 -2.08 7.17
CA HIS A 149 0.89 -0.87 7.60
C HIS A 149 0.62 0.11 6.45
N ASP A 150 0.79 -0.31 5.19
CA ASP A 150 0.51 0.54 4.04
C ASP A 150 -1.00 0.87 3.95
N GLY A 151 -1.32 2.10 3.60
CA GLY A 151 -2.69 2.63 3.55
C GLY A 151 -3.16 3.31 4.83
N ALA A 152 -2.53 3.07 5.98
CA ALA A 152 -2.92 3.70 7.25
C ALA A 152 -2.63 5.22 7.24
N ALA A 153 -1.45 5.63 6.77
CA ALA A 153 -1.10 7.05 6.64
C ALA A 153 -1.94 7.74 5.55
N GLY A 154 -2.29 7.01 4.49
CA GLY A 154 -3.20 7.45 3.45
C GLY A 154 -4.62 7.68 3.96
N LEU A 155 -5.13 6.79 4.82
CA LEU A 155 -6.43 6.98 5.47
C LEU A 155 -6.42 8.19 6.41
N ASP A 156 -5.35 8.41 7.15
CA ASP A 156 -5.18 9.62 7.97
C ASP A 156 -5.28 10.89 7.11
N ALA A 157 -4.62 10.91 5.94
CA ALA A 157 -4.75 12.00 4.99
C ALA A 157 -6.18 12.17 4.45
N ILE A 158 -6.88 11.07 4.12
CA ILE A 158 -8.29 11.12 3.69
C ILE A 158 -9.17 11.74 4.78
N LYS A 159 -9.02 11.32 6.04
CA LYS A 159 -9.76 11.86 7.18
C LYS A 159 -9.41 13.32 7.45
N ALA A 160 -8.14 13.70 7.38
CA ALA A 160 -7.69 15.09 7.55
C ALA A 160 -8.30 16.02 6.49
N ARG A 161 -8.58 15.51 5.29
CA ARG A 161 -9.25 16.22 4.19
C ARG A 161 -10.78 16.18 4.24
N GLY A 162 -11.37 15.53 5.24
CA GLY A 162 -12.81 15.43 5.45
C GLY A 162 -13.48 14.25 4.74
N GLY A 163 -12.71 13.33 4.16
CA GLY A 163 -13.23 12.10 3.57
C GLY A 163 -13.61 11.05 4.61
N LEU A 164 -14.07 9.90 4.13
CA LEU A 164 -14.57 8.80 4.96
C LEU A 164 -13.64 7.58 4.90
N ALA A 165 -13.62 6.79 5.99
CA ALA A 165 -12.80 5.59 6.11
C ALA A 165 -13.66 4.32 6.32
N LEU A 166 -13.61 3.46 5.30
CA LEU A 166 -13.84 2.03 5.20
C LEU A 166 -12.75 1.15 5.81
N VAL A 167 -12.95 0.37 6.88
CA VAL A 167 -11.95 -0.64 7.28
C VAL A 167 -12.60 -2.03 7.37
N GLN A 168 -11.93 -3.05 6.82
CA GLN A 168 -12.33 -4.44 7.03
C GLN A 168 -12.15 -4.82 8.50
N ASP A 169 -13.09 -5.58 9.05
CA ASP A 169 -12.96 -6.13 10.40
C ASP A 169 -11.66 -6.96 10.53
N PRO A 170 -10.72 -6.57 11.41
CA PRO A 170 -9.49 -7.32 11.60
C PRO A 170 -9.68 -8.77 12.04
N ASP A 171 -10.78 -9.09 12.72
CA ASP A 171 -11.03 -10.45 13.22
C ASP A 171 -11.47 -11.42 12.10
N GLU A 172 -11.91 -10.88 10.95
CA GLU A 172 -12.19 -11.65 9.73
C GLU A 172 -11.13 -11.47 8.63
N ALA A 173 -10.09 -10.67 8.88
CA ALA A 173 -9.01 -10.46 7.93
C ALA A 173 -8.02 -11.64 7.98
N GLU A 174 -7.70 -12.22 6.83
CA GLU A 174 -6.68 -13.29 6.72
C GLU A 174 -5.30 -12.78 7.17
N ALA A 175 -5.00 -11.52 6.86
CA ALA A 175 -3.84 -10.78 7.34
C ALA A 175 -4.34 -9.48 8.03
N PRO A 176 -4.37 -9.43 9.37
CA PRO A 176 -5.08 -8.38 10.10
C PRO A 176 -4.26 -7.10 10.35
N ASP A 177 -2.97 -7.08 10.02
CA ASP A 177 -2.06 -5.97 10.39
C ASP A 177 -2.50 -4.63 9.77
N MET A 178 -2.79 -4.60 8.47
CA MET A 178 -3.21 -3.38 7.77
C MET A 178 -4.54 -2.83 8.35
N PRO A 179 -5.62 -3.63 8.48
CA PRO A 179 -6.84 -3.19 9.17
C PRO A 179 -6.61 -2.68 10.59
N ARG A 180 -5.80 -3.36 11.41
CA ARG A 180 -5.48 -2.91 12.78
C ARG A 180 -4.77 -1.58 12.78
N SER A 181 -3.76 -1.44 11.92
CA SER A 181 -3.01 -0.20 11.73
C SER A 181 -3.92 0.97 11.35
N ALA A 182 -4.87 0.75 10.44
CA ALA A 182 -5.86 1.77 10.07
C ALA A 182 -6.75 2.21 11.25
N LEU A 183 -7.23 1.26 12.06
CA LEU A 183 -8.07 1.58 13.22
C LEU A 183 -7.31 2.32 14.34
N VAL A 184 -5.99 2.12 14.43
CA VAL A 184 -5.12 2.92 15.31
C VAL A 184 -4.90 4.32 14.73
N ALA A 185 -4.67 4.41 13.43
CA ALA A 185 -4.37 5.68 12.75
C ALA A 185 -5.58 6.62 12.69
N VAL A 186 -6.79 6.10 12.48
CA VAL A 186 -7.98 6.92 12.28
C VAL A 186 -9.25 6.38 12.94
N PRO A 187 -10.16 7.26 13.38
CA PRO A 187 -11.52 6.86 13.69
C PRO A 187 -12.27 6.51 12.38
N ALA A 188 -12.38 5.21 12.08
CA ALA A 188 -13.09 4.72 10.92
C ALA A 188 -14.59 5.07 10.97
N ASP A 189 -15.17 5.45 9.83
CA ASP A 189 -16.61 5.72 9.73
C ASP A 189 -17.44 4.42 9.71
N ALA A 190 -16.81 3.33 9.27
CA ALA A 190 -17.35 1.99 9.41
C ALA A 190 -16.21 0.97 9.51
N CYS A 191 -16.42 -0.04 10.35
CA CYS A 191 -15.66 -1.28 10.39
C CYS A 191 -16.65 -2.41 10.10
N ALA A 192 -16.34 -3.29 9.14
CA ALA A 192 -17.30 -4.31 8.73
C ALA A 192 -16.65 -5.65 8.34
N PRO A 193 -17.32 -6.78 8.64
CA PRO A 193 -16.90 -8.09 8.17
C PRO A 193 -16.95 -8.18 6.64
N THR A 194 -16.30 -9.19 6.06
CA THR A 194 -16.16 -9.33 4.59
C THR A 194 -17.51 -9.25 3.87
N GLY A 195 -18.53 -9.94 4.39
CA GLY A 195 -19.89 -9.93 3.82
C GLY A 195 -20.64 -8.60 4.00
N GLY A 196 -20.22 -7.76 4.95
CA GLY A 196 -20.84 -6.48 5.29
C GLY A 196 -20.20 -5.26 4.59
N LEU A 197 -18.98 -5.41 4.05
CA LEU A 197 -18.20 -4.33 3.42
C LEU A 197 -18.99 -3.60 2.33
N GLY A 198 -19.69 -4.35 1.47
CA GLY A 198 -20.47 -3.78 0.37
C GLY A 198 -21.61 -2.88 0.83
N ALA A 199 -22.41 -3.35 1.79
CA ALA A 199 -23.49 -2.59 2.38
C ALA A 199 -22.97 -1.36 3.16
N ALA A 200 -21.83 -1.50 3.85
CA ALA A 200 -21.20 -0.39 4.54
C ALA A 200 -20.73 0.69 3.54
N LEU A 201 -20.05 0.30 2.45
CA LEU A 201 -19.62 1.23 1.41
C LEU A 201 -20.81 1.97 0.78
N ALA A 202 -21.88 1.25 0.44
CA ALA A 202 -23.09 1.85 -0.13
C ALA A 202 -23.69 2.93 0.78
N ARG A 203 -23.72 2.70 2.11
CA ARG A 203 -24.17 3.71 3.08
C ARG A 203 -23.26 4.94 3.12
N LEU A 204 -21.94 4.75 3.05
CA LEU A 204 -21.00 5.88 3.07
C LEU A 204 -21.07 6.71 1.80
N VAL A 205 -21.13 6.05 0.64
CA VAL A 205 -21.23 6.70 -0.68
C VAL A 205 -22.50 7.58 -0.80
N ALA A 206 -23.60 7.14 -0.18
CA ALA A 206 -24.87 7.87 -0.19
C ALA A 206 -24.89 9.12 0.73
N ARG A 207 -23.89 9.31 1.60
CA ARG A 207 -23.83 10.50 2.47
C ARG A 207 -23.43 11.73 1.64
N PRO A 208 -23.97 12.92 1.93
CA PRO A 208 -23.43 14.15 1.38
C PRO A 208 -22.02 14.40 1.94
N PRO A 209 -21.06 14.85 1.12
CA PRO A 209 -19.71 15.19 1.55
C PRO A 209 -19.75 16.42 2.45
N GLY A 210 -18.91 16.41 3.48
CA GLY A 210 -18.73 17.54 4.37
C GLY A 210 -17.93 18.68 3.72
N ALA A 211 -17.62 19.70 4.51
CA ALA A 211 -16.66 20.72 4.10
C ALA A 211 -15.25 20.10 3.98
N PRO A 212 -14.44 20.52 3.01
CA PRO A 212 -13.06 20.07 2.91
C PRO A 212 -12.27 20.51 4.15
N GLY A 213 -11.48 19.61 4.71
CA GLY A 213 -10.54 19.93 5.80
C GLY A 213 -9.42 20.87 5.36
N ALA A 214 -8.42 21.11 6.21
CA ALA A 214 -7.18 21.76 5.81
C ALA A 214 -6.31 20.80 4.97
N VAL A 215 -5.47 21.30 4.07
CA VAL A 215 -4.49 20.46 3.37
C VAL A 215 -3.29 20.30 4.32
N PRO A 216 -2.91 19.08 4.74
CA PRO A 216 -1.68 18.88 5.50
C PRO A 216 -0.48 19.44 4.72
N GLU A 217 0.46 20.05 5.42
CA GLU A 217 1.56 20.83 4.83
C GLU A 217 2.44 19.97 3.90
N ASP A 218 2.64 18.71 4.26
CA ASP A 218 3.46 17.75 3.52
C ASP A 218 2.69 17.01 2.41
N LEU A 219 1.35 17.00 2.42
CA LEU A 219 0.54 16.14 1.56
C LEU A 219 0.82 16.37 0.06
N ALA A 220 0.94 17.63 -0.36
CA ALA A 220 1.20 17.96 -1.77
C ALA A 220 2.60 17.50 -2.21
N LEU A 221 3.60 17.66 -1.34
CA LEU A 221 4.96 17.18 -1.60
C LEU A 221 4.98 15.67 -1.71
N GLU A 222 4.35 14.98 -0.78
CA GLU A 222 4.26 13.52 -0.74
C GLU A 222 3.66 12.93 -2.03
N VAL A 223 2.58 13.54 -2.53
CA VAL A 223 1.98 13.18 -3.82
C VAL A 223 2.92 13.48 -5.00
N ALA A 224 3.65 14.60 -4.96
CA ALA A 224 4.63 14.94 -6.00
C ALA A 224 5.80 13.95 -6.05
N ILE A 225 6.30 13.51 -4.89
CA ILE A 225 7.35 12.48 -4.81
C ILE A 225 6.85 11.16 -5.41
N ALA A 226 5.65 10.70 -5.02
CA ALA A 226 5.06 9.48 -5.56
C ALA A 226 4.85 9.56 -7.08
N ALA A 227 4.53 10.75 -7.60
CA ALA A 227 4.42 11.00 -9.04
C ALA A 227 5.77 10.92 -9.77
N GLY A 228 6.90 10.97 -9.06
CA GLY A 228 8.24 11.06 -9.65
C GLY A 228 8.57 12.47 -10.16
N ARG A 229 7.89 13.50 -9.65
CA ARG A 229 8.20 14.89 -10.04
C ARG A 229 9.48 15.32 -9.33
N PRO A 230 10.42 15.98 -10.03
CA PRO A 230 11.58 16.57 -9.39
C PRO A 230 11.09 17.58 -8.36
N SER A 231 11.56 17.44 -7.13
CA SER A 231 11.28 18.36 -6.04
C SER A 231 12.58 19.03 -5.66
N GLU A 232 12.83 20.22 -6.20
CA GLU A 232 13.90 21.12 -5.74
C GLU A 232 13.73 21.43 -4.24
N SER A 233 12.50 21.33 -3.74
CA SER A 233 12.11 21.56 -2.35
C SER A 233 12.15 20.33 -1.44
N LEU A 234 12.58 19.14 -1.90
CA LEU A 234 12.54 17.94 -1.05
C LEU A 234 13.44 18.11 0.17
N ALA A 235 14.68 18.55 -0.06
CA ALA A 235 15.63 18.84 1.01
C ALA A 235 15.15 19.97 1.92
N GLU A 236 14.58 21.03 1.35
CA GLU A 236 14.10 22.19 2.12
C GLU A 236 12.88 21.84 2.98
N THR A 237 11.93 21.07 2.43
CA THR A 237 10.72 20.65 3.15
C THR A 237 11.04 19.57 4.18
N MET A 238 11.94 18.63 3.87
CA MET A 238 12.42 17.67 4.86
C MET A 238 13.08 18.38 6.05
N GLY A 239 13.85 19.45 5.82
CA GLY A 239 14.42 20.24 6.92
C GLY A 239 13.39 20.93 7.82
N ARG A 240 12.18 21.23 7.29
CA ARG A 240 11.09 21.86 8.05
C ARG A 240 10.17 20.85 8.74
N SER A 241 9.99 19.68 8.15
CA SER A 241 8.94 18.72 8.53
C SER A 241 9.47 17.36 9.02
N ALA A 242 10.79 17.18 9.09
CA ALA A 242 11.40 15.93 9.53
C ALA A 242 12.64 16.15 10.41
N ASP A 243 12.90 15.18 11.28
CA ASP A 243 14.08 15.12 12.14
C ASP A 243 15.03 14.02 11.64
N PRO A 244 16.35 14.26 11.50
CA PRO A 244 17.30 13.22 11.11
C PRO A 244 17.26 12.03 12.08
N ALA A 245 17.20 10.82 11.55
CA ALA A 245 17.24 9.58 12.33
C ALA A 245 18.48 8.77 11.95
N PRO A 246 19.24 8.22 12.90
CA PRO A 246 20.42 7.39 12.62
C PRO A 246 20.00 5.97 12.16
N ILE A 247 19.13 5.89 11.16
CA ILE A 247 18.59 4.67 10.58
C ILE A 247 18.86 4.71 9.07
N THR A 248 19.24 3.57 8.50
CA THR A 248 19.58 3.44 7.08
C THR A 248 18.37 2.95 6.28
N CYS A 249 18.10 3.62 5.16
CA CYS A 249 17.07 3.24 4.20
C CYS A 249 17.41 1.87 3.58
N PRO A 250 16.55 0.85 3.72
CA PRO A 250 16.79 -0.47 3.13
C PRO A 250 16.94 -0.46 1.61
N ASP A 251 16.19 0.40 0.91
CA ASP A 251 16.16 0.41 -0.55
C ASP A 251 17.33 1.18 -1.19
N CYS A 252 17.96 2.14 -0.50
CA CYS A 252 19.03 2.95 -1.10
C CYS A 252 20.29 3.17 -0.25
N GLY A 253 20.31 2.70 1.00
CA GLY A 253 21.46 2.89 1.89
C GLY A 253 21.64 4.32 2.43
N GLY A 254 20.76 5.26 2.07
CA GLY A 254 20.78 6.63 2.58
C GLY A 254 20.26 6.77 4.00
N VAL A 255 20.57 7.90 4.66
CA VAL A 255 20.05 8.21 6.01
C VAL A 255 18.57 8.56 5.94
N LEU A 256 17.79 8.02 6.89
CA LEU A 256 16.37 8.34 7.05
C LEU A 256 16.15 9.58 7.92
N SER A 257 15.04 10.25 7.70
CA SER A 257 14.50 11.28 8.59
C SER A 257 13.12 10.87 9.05
N GLN A 258 12.81 11.05 10.33
CA GLN A 258 11.49 10.83 10.91
C GLN A 258 10.59 12.02 10.57
N LEU A 259 9.42 11.78 10.01
CA LEU A 259 8.44 12.83 9.74
C LEU A 259 7.77 13.27 11.05
N ARG A 260 7.60 14.59 11.25
CA ARG A 260 6.99 15.17 12.46
C ARG A 260 5.45 15.14 12.44
N GLN A 261 4.85 15.17 11.25
CA GLN A 261 3.40 15.28 11.07
C GLN A 261 2.75 13.91 10.80
N GLY A 262 1.48 13.80 11.20
CA GLY A 262 0.65 12.60 11.03
C GLY A 262 0.47 11.81 12.32
N ARG A 263 -0.56 10.94 12.34
CA ARG A 263 -0.81 10.05 13.49
C ARG A 263 0.02 8.77 13.48
N VAL A 264 0.66 8.47 12.35
CA VAL A 264 1.47 7.27 12.13
C VAL A 264 2.95 7.66 12.12
N LEU A 265 3.79 6.90 12.81
CA LEU A 265 5.23 7.11 12.82
C LEU A 265 5.84 6.73 11.47
N ARG A 266 6.45 7.69 10.78
CA ARG A 266 6.94 7.53 9.40
C ARG A 266 8.35 8.05 9.21
N PHE A 267 9.05 7.43 8.26
CA PHE A 267 10.43 7.72 7.91
C PHE A 267 10.55 7.95 6.40
N ARG A 268 11.47 8.83 6.00
CA ARG A 268 11.74 9.16 4.61
C ARG A 268 13.23 9.32 4.35
N CYS A 269 13.73 8.76 3.25
CA CYS A 269 15.12 8.95 2.83
C CYS A 269 15.27 10.18 1.92
N GLN A 270 16.52 10.61 1.71
CA GLN A 270 16.86 11.80 0.92
C GLN A 270 16.47 11.73 -0.57
N ILE A 271 16.24 10.53 -1.09
CA ILE A 271 15.79 10.33 -2.48
C ILE A 271 14.29 10.01 -2.59
N GLY A 272 13.59 9.90 -1.45
CA GLY A 272 12.14 9.80 -1.39
C GLY A 272 11.53 8.42 -1.14
N HIS A 273 12.30 7.37 -0.81
CA HIS A 273 11.71 6.16 -0.21
C HIS A 273 11.07 6.50 1.13
N ALA A 274 9.91 5.93 1.42
CA ALA A 274 9.21 6.14 2.68
C ALA A 274 8.72 4.86 3.31
N TYR A 275 8.63 4.86 4.64
CA TYR A 275 8.24 3.71 5.44
C TYR A 275 7.43 4.16 6.64
N THR A 276 6.40 3.40 6.98
CA THR A 276 5.89 3.30 8.35
C THR A 276 6.91 2.59 9.23
N ALA A 277 6.91 2.88 10.53
CA ALA A 277 7.89 2.33 11.47
C ALA A 277 7.94 0.79 11.45
N GLU A 278 6.77 0.17 11.37
CA GLU A 278 6.62 -1.28 11.38
C GLU A 278 7.01 -1.90 10.04
N ALA A 279 6.74 -1.25 8.90
CA ALA A 279 7.26 -1.70 7.60
C ALA A 279 8.80 -1.65 7.58
N LEU A 280 9.39 -0.58 8.14
CA LEU A 280 10.83 -0.44 8.25
C LEU A 280 11.44 -1.53 9.16
N ALA A 281 10.82 -1.76 10.32
CA ALA A 281 11.24 -2.81 11.24
C ALA A 281 11.15 -4.21 10.60
N GLY A 282 10.07 -4.49 9.87
CA GLY A 282 9.90 -5.74 9.12
C GLY A 282 11.00 -5.92 8.07
N THR A 283 11.27 -4.90 7.26
CA THR A 283 12.33 -4.97 6.24
C THR A 283 13.72 -5.17 6.85
N HIS A 284 14.00 -4.57 8.01
CA HIS A 284 15.24 -4.83 8.74
C HIS A 284 15.29 -6.27 9.31
N GLY A 285 14.16 -6.81 9.75
CA GLY A 285 14.03 -8.21 10.15
C GLY A 285 14.42 -9.17 9.01
N ASP A 286 13.85 -8.97 7.82
CA ASP A 286 14.13 -9.77 6.63
C ASP A 286 15.62 -9.71 6.25
N ALA A 287 16.21 -8.50 6.27
CA ALA A 287 17.63 -8.31 5.98
C ALA A 287 18.55 -9.02 6.98
N ILE A 288 18.17 -9.07 8.26
CA ILE A 288 18.90 -9.83 9.29
C ILE A 288 18.79 -11.33 9.00
N GLU A 289 17.60 -11.84 8.66
CA GLU A 289 17.42 -13.26 8.36
C GLU A 289 18.27 -13.70 7.16
N ASP A 290 18.26 -12.91 6.08
CA ASP A 290 19.06 -13.19 4.89
C ASP A 290 20.57 -13.15 5.19
N ALA A 291 21.03 -12.18 5.98
CA ALA A 291 22.42 -12.12 6.42
C ALA A 291 22.82 -13.37 7.24
N LEU A 292 21.95 -13.81 8.15
CA LEU A 292 22.18 -15.03 8.93
C LEU A 292 22.17 -16.29 8.05
N ARG A 293 21.31 -16.36 7.03
CA ARG A 293 21.26 -17.48 6.08
C ARG A 293 22.54 -17.54 5.23
N ILE A 294 23.04 -16.39 4.77
CA ILE A 294 24.33 -16.28 4.07
C ILE A 294 25.48 -16.70 4.99
N ALA A 295 25.52 -16.19 6.22
CA ALA A 295 26.54 -16.55 7.21
C ALA A 295 26.53 -18.05 7.51
N LEU A 296 25.34 -18.65 7.68
CA LEU A 296 25.19 -20.09 7.88
C LEU A 296 25.80 -20.90 6.75
N ARG A 297 25.55 -20.50 5.50
CA ARG A 297 26.13 -21.17 4.32
C ARG A 297 27.66 -21.10 4.34
N ILE A 298 28.22 -19.90 4.52
CA ILE A 298 29.67 -19.67 4.52
C ILE A 298 30.36 -20.48 5.64
N VAL A 299 29.81 -20.43 6.86
CA VAL A 299 30.39 -21.14 8.00
C VAL A 299 30.30 -22.66 7.81
N LYS A 300 29.20 -23.17 7.24
CA LYS A 300 29.06 -24.60 6.92
C LYS A 300 30.08 -25.06 5.86
N GLU A 301 30.23 -24.31 4.78
CA GLU A 301 31.22 -24.61 3.74
C GLU A 301 32.65 -24.64 4.31
N ARG A 302 32.95 -23.73 5.24
CA ARG A 302 34.23 -23.70 5.94
C ARG A 302 34.42 -24.91 6.86
N ALA A 303 33.39 -25.32 7.60
CA ALA A 303 33.43 -26.53 8.44
C ALA A 303 33.73 -27.78 7.60
N ASP A 304 33.02 -27.93 6.47
CA ASP A 304 33.19 -29.05 5.54
C ASP A 304 34.59 -29.07 4.93
N LEU A 305 35.12 -27.92 4.51
CA LEU A 305 36.48 -27.80 3.96
C LEU A 305 37.54 -28.22 4.99
N VAL A 306 37.45 -27.67 6.20
CA VAL A 306 38.43 -27.96 7.27
C VAL A 306 38.33 -29.43 7.71
N GLY A 307 37.13 -30.02 7.74
CA GLY A 307 36.94 -31.45 7.97
C GLY A 307 37.64 -32.31 6.91
N ARG A 308 37.56 -31.91 5.62
CA ARG A 308 38.29 -32.58 4.53
C ARG A 308 39.80 -32.44 4.67
N MET A 309 40.30 -31.29 5.11
CA MET A 309 41.72 -31.06 5.38
C MET A 309 42.22 -31.95 6.53
N ALA A 310 41.42 -32.12 7.59
CA ALA A 310 41.73 -33.04 8.69
C ALA A 310 41.85 -34.49 8.19
N ALA A 311 40.89 -34.93 7.37
CA ALA A 311 40.93 -36.26 6.77
C ALA A 311 42.13 -36.47 5.83
N ASP A 312 42.51 -35.46 5.04
CA ASP A 312 43.69 -35.53 4.16
C ASP A 312 45.00 -35.59 4.94
N ALA A 313 45.15 -34.76 5.98
CA ALA A 313 46.31 -34.80 6.86
C ALA A 313 46.45 -36.15 7.56
N GLY A 314 45.33 -36.74 7.99
CA GLY A 314 45.28 -38.08 8.56
C GLY A 314 45.75 -39.16 7.57
N ARG A 315 45.27 -39.12 6.32
CA ARG A 315 45.72 -40.06 5.26
C ARG A 315 47.21 -39.96 4.94
N ARG A 316 47.80 -38.76 5.06
CA ARG A 316 49.25 -38.53 4.85
C ARG A 316 50.11 -38.85 6.07
N GLY A 317 49.52 -39.31 7.18
CA GLY A 317 50.24 -39.65 8.41
C GLY A 317 50.62 -38.44 9.28
N ASN A 318 50.13 -37.24 8.99
CA ASN A 318 50.41 -36.05 9.80
C ASN A 318 49.35 -35.87 10.89
N ALA A 319 49.48 -36.65 11.97
CA ALA A 319 48.51 -36.71 13.07
C ALA A 319 48.32 -35.36 13.79
N GLN A 320 49.39 -34.59 13.97
CA GLN A 320 49.33 -33.29 14.64
C GLN A 320 48.46 -32.30 13.85
N MET A 321 48.69 -32.18 12.54
CA MET A 321 47.89 -31.30 11.68
C MET A 321 46.45 -31.77 11.54
N ALA A 322 46.23 -33.09 11.46
CA ALA A 322 44.88 -33.66 11.45
C ALA A 322 44.09 -33.28 12.71
N GLY A 323 44.72 -33.32 13.89
CA GLY A 323 44.12 -32.89 15.16
C GLY A 323 43.73 -31.42 15.17
N ILE A 324 44.63 -30.53 14.73
CA ILE A 324 44.39 -29.09 14.65
C ILE A 324 43.19 -28.78 13.73
N TYR A 325 43.15 -29.39 12.54
CA TYR A 325 42.02 -29.19 11.64
C TYR A 325 40.71 -29.78 12.19
N ALA A 326 40.75 -30.94 12.84
CA ALA A 326 39.56 -31.54 13.44
C ALA A 326 38.98 -30.67 14.56
N GLU A 327 39.82 -30.06 15.40
CA GLU A 327 39.37 -29.11 16.42
C GLU A 327 38.72 -27.87 15.81
N ARG A 328 39.34 -27.29 14.79
CA ARG A 328 38.81 -26.12 14.08
C ARG A 328 37.50 -26.43 13.35
N ALA A 329 37.33 -27.63 12.80
CA ALA A 329 36.06 -28.07 12.23
C ALA A 329 34.95 -28.14 13.29
N ARG A 330 35.24 -28.69 14.48
CA ARG A 330 34.29 -28.74 15.60
C ARG A 330 33.88 -27.35 16.09
N GLU A 331 34.80 -26.39 16.08
CA GLU A 331 34.53 -24.98 16.37
C GLU A 331 33.51 -24.39 15.37
N TYR A 332 33.74 -24.57 14.06
CA TYR A 332 32.80 -24.10 13.04
C TYR A 332 31.44 -24.80 13.12
N ASP A 333 31.38 -26.09 13.45
CA ASP A 333 30.11 -26.77 13.73
C ASP A 333 29.36 -26.16 14.92
N GLY A 334 30.09 -25.64 15.91
CA GLY A 334 29.54 -24.83 17.00
C GLY A 334 28.84 -23.57 16.48
N HIS A 335 29.52 -22.81 15.61
CA HIS A 335 28.95 -21.62 14.98
C HIS A 335 27.71 -21.95 14.12
N VAL A 336 27.73 -23.04 13.35
CA VAL A 336 26.57 -23.52 12.57
C VAL A 336 25.36 -23.75 13.48
N ARG A 337 25.55 -24.39 14.64
CA ARG A 337 24.46 -24.64 15.60
C ARG A 337 23.89 -23.34 16.17
N THR A 338 24.74 -22.38 16.50
CA THR A 338 24.32 -21.07 17.02
C THR A 338 23.50 -20.30 15.99
N ILE A 339 23.99 -20.18 14.76
CA ILE A 339 23.28 -19.45 13.69
C ILE A 339 21.94 -20.12 13.37
N ARG A 340 21.88 -21.46 13.29
CA ARG A 340 20.60 -22.18 13.10
C ARG A 340 19.61 -21.96 14.24
N ARG A 341 20.09 -21.81 15.48
CA ARG A 341 19.21 -21.51 16.62
C ARG A 341 18.65 -20.10 16.52
N ALA A 342 19.46 -19.13 16.10
CA ALA A 342 19.01 -17.75 15.88
C ALA A 342 17.92 -17.69 14.80
N LEU A 343 18.13 -18.34 13.65
CA LEU A 343 17.14 -18.40 12.56
C LEU A 343 15.81 -19.03 12.99
N ARG A 344 15.83 -20.10 13.79
CA ARG A 344 14.59 -20.74 14.29
C ARG A 344 13.78 -19.87 15.25
N ARG A 345 14.46 -19.08 16.08
CA ARG A 345 13.79 -18.15 17.01
C ARG A 345 13.18 -16.96 16.27
N GLY A 346 13.79 -16.53 15.17
CA GLY A 346 13.24 -15.45 14.33
C GLY A 346 11.98 -15.85 13.55
N SER A 347 11.77 -17.14 13.29
CA SER A 347 10.56 -17.65 12.61
C SER A 347 9.35 -17.90 13.53
N GLU A 348 9.49 -17.74 14.84
CA GLU A 348 8.45 -18.03 15.86
C GLU A 348 7.84 -16.77 16.50
N GLY A 349 8.36 -15.57 16.18
CA GLY A 349 7.90 -14.28 16.72
C GLY A 349 7.57 -13.29 15.62
#